data_AF-A0A8S1YCI4-F1
#
_entry.id   AF-A0A8S1YCI4-F1
#
_cell.length_a   1.000
_cell.length_b   1.000
_cell.length_c   1.000
_cell.angle_alpha   90.00
_cell.angle_beta   90.00
_cell.angle_gamma   90.00
#
_symmetry.space_group_name_H-M   'P 1'
#
loop_
_entity.id
_entity.type
_entity.pdbx_description
1 polymer ?
#
loop_
_entity_poly.entity_id
_entity_poly.type
_entity_poly.pdbx_seq_one_letter_code
_entity_poly.pdbx_strand_id
1 'polypeptide(L)'
;MNKFLITLARIPKCQPRFGFADILKDKDKGDETVYFTKEDQKLMSKLLKKMKENNDKQKSSSSNEKEDKEDLQKILSRYKINYTDALIDEVLNWKKGD
;
A
#
# COMPACT_ATOMS: atom_id res chain seq x y z
N MET A 1 71.41 -34.17 35.22
CA MET A 1 71.56 -32.97 34.35
C MET A 1 70.45 -33.01 33.30
N ASN A 2 69.31 -32.40 33.59
CA ASN A 2 68.13 -32.45 32.73
C ASN A 2 68.16 -31.27 31.76
N LYS A 3 68.32 -31.54 30.47
CA LYS A 3 68.25 -30.52 29.41
C LYS A 3 66.87 -30.61 28.76
N PHE A 4 65.95 -29.74 29.18
CA PHE A 4 64.66 -29.57 28.52
C PHE A 4 64.86 -28.74 27.25
N LEU A 5 64.63 -29.36 26.08
CA LEU A 5 64.56 -28.67 24.79
C LEU A 5 63.16 -28.07 24.63
N ILE A 6 63.03 -26.76 24.81
CA ILE A 6 61.80 -26.03 24.52
C ILE A 6 61.87 -25.59 23.06
N THR A 7 61.27 -26.37 22.16
CA THR A 7 61.02 -25.94 20.78
C THR A 7 59.91 -24.90 20.80
N LEU A 8 60.26 -23.64 20.48
CA LEU A 8 59.35 -22.51 20.33
C LEU A 8 58.44 -22.75 19.11
N ALA A 9 57.24 -23.28 19.34
CA ALA A 9 56.20 -23.33 18.31
C ALA A 9 55.72 -21.89 18.03
N ARG A 10 56.01 -21.38 16.83
CA ARG A 10 55.54 -20.07 16.36
C ARG A 10 54.05 -20.16 16.05
N ILE A 11 53.21 -19.73 16.99
CA ILE A 11 51.76 -19.58 16.80
C ILE A 11 51.51 -18.49 15.75
N PRO A 12 50.84 -18.75 14.62
CA PRO A 12 50.45 -17.71 13.69
C PRO A 12 49.43 -16.80 14.39
N LYS A 13 49.77 -15.53 14.59
CA LYS A 13 48.82 -14.52 15.06
C LYS A 13 47.80 -14.26 13.95
N CYS A 14 46.68 -14.97 13.95
CA CYS A 14 45.50 -14.55 13.21
C CYS A 14 45.03 -13.22 13.81
N GLN A 15 45.42 -12.11 13.19
CA GLN A 15 44.82 -10.81 13.48
C GLN A 15 43.41 -10.82 12.89
N PRO A 16 42.34 -10.72 13.70
CA PRO A 16 41.02 -10.54 13.14
C PRO A 16 40.97 -9.15 12.51
N ARG A 17 40.88 -9.07 11.18
CA ARG A 17 40.54 -7.83 10.48
C ARG A 17 39.07 -7.54 10.70
N PHE A 18 38.68 -7.15 11.91
CA PHE A 18 37.38 -6.52 12.13
C PHE A 18 37.48 -5.10 11.56
N GLY A 19 37.06 -4.95 10.31
CA GLY A 19 36.87 -3.64 9.70
C GLY A 19 35.73 -2.93 10.41
N PHE A 20 36.04 -2.04 11.35
CA PHE A 20 35.05 -1.17 12.01
C PHE A 20 34.20 -0.38 11.00
N ALA A 21 34.72 -0.14 9.80
CA ALA A 21 34.00 0.48 8.69
C ALA A 21 32.84 -0.37 8.17
N ASP A 22 32.95 -1.70 8.15
CA ASP A 22 31.86 -2.57 7.72
C ASP A 22 30.76 -2.65 8.78
N ILE A 23 31.14 -2.66 10.07
CA ILE A 23 30.18 -2.63 11.19
C ILE A 23 29.39 -1.31 11.22
N LEU A 24 30.05 -0.18 10.94
CA LEU A 24 29.36 1.12 10.85
C LEU A 24 28.44 1.18 9.62
N LYS A 25 28.88 0.70 8.46
CA LYS A 25 28.02 0.61 7.26
C LYS A 25 26.82 -0.30 7.47
N ASP A 26 26.99 -1.43 8.14
CA ASP A 26 25.89 -2.35 8.45
C ASP A 26 24.90 -1.74 9.43
N LYS A 27 25.39 -0.93 10.39
CA LYS A 27 24.55 -0.17 11.31
C LYS A 27 23.76 0.93 10.59
N ASP A 28 24.40 1.69 9.72
CA ASP A 28 23.74 2.76 8.96
C ASP A 28 22.67 2.18 8.04
N LYS A 29 22.96 1.06 7.37
CA LYS A 29 21.99 0.34 6.54
C LYS A 29 20.83 -0.21 7.36
N GLY A 30 21.09 -0.71 8.57
CA GLY A 30 20.05 -1.13 9.51
C GLY A 30 19.12 0.02 9.90
N ASP A 31 19.68 1.20 10.19
CA ASP A 31 18.89 2.36 10.60
C ASP A 31 18.06 2.94 9.44
N GLU A 32 18.63 2.97 8.23
CA GLU A 32 17.91 3.33 7.00
C GLU A 32 16.73 2.39 6.76
N THR A 33 16.91 1.08 6.85
CA THR A 33 15.81 0.12 6.63
C THR A 33 14.66 0.31 7.63
N VAL A 34 14.97 0.57 8.90
CA VAL A 34 13.97 0.83 9.93
C VAL A 34 13.23 2.14 9.66
N TYR A 35 13.95 3.18 9.22
CA TYR A 35 13.35 4.47 8.86
C TYR A 35 12.40 4.34 7.66
N PHE A 36 12.86 3.73 6.56
CA PHE A 36 12.04 3.54 5.36
C PHE A 36 10.82 2.68 5.62
N THR A 37 10.94 1.62 6.42
CA THR A 37 9.79 0.77 6.76
C THR A 37 8.69 1.56 7.49
N LYS A 38 9.07 2.45 8.42
CA LYS A 38 8.12 3.30 9.17
C LYS A 38 7.49 4.37 8.28
N GLU A 39 8.27 5.02 7.43
CA GLU A 39 7.76 6.04 6.52
C GLU A 39 6.86 5.44 5.43
N ASP A 40 7.19 4.26 4.92
CA ASP A 40 6.37 3.56 3.94
C ASP A 40 5.02 3.14 4.53
N GLN A 41 5.00 2.66 5.78
CA GLN A 41 3.75 2.40 6.51
C GLN A 41 2.89 3.67 6.66
N LYS A 42 3.51 4.82 6.95
CA LYS A 42 2.80 6.12 7.00
C LYS A 42 2.29 6.55 5.63
N LEU A 43 3.05 6.31 4.57
CA LEU A 43 2.66 6.62 3.20
C LEU A 43 1.47 5.76 2.76
N MET A 44 1.55 4.45 3.00
CA MET A 44 0.47 3.51 2.70
C MET A 44 -0.82 3.85 3.45
N SER A 45 -0.74 4.19 4.74
CA SER A 45 -1.93 4.58 5.50
C SER A 45 -2.57 5.88 4.97
N LYS A 46 -1.76 6.86 4.55
CA LYS A 46 -2.25 8.07 3.86
C LYS A 46 -2.91 7.74 2.52
N LEU A 47 -2.36 6.80 1.76
CA LEU A 47 -2.93 6.36 0.49
C LEU A 47 -4.29 5.68 0.70
N LEU A 48 -4.38 4.75 1.65
CA LEU A 48 -5.64 4.09 2.00
C LEU A 48 -6.69 5.09 2.46
N LYS A 49 -6.30 6.09 3.26
CA LYS A 49 -7.21 7.17 3.68
C LYS A 49 -7.73 7.98 2.49
N LYS A 50 -6.85 8.37 1.56
CA LYS A 50 -7.24 9.08 0.33
C LYS A 50 -8.14 8.25 -0.57
N MET A 51 -7.86 6.95 -0.71
CA MET A 51 -8.68 6.05 -1.52
C MET A 51 -10.07 5.87 -0.91
N LYS A 52 -10.16 5.75 0.42
CA LYS A 52 -11.43 5.76 1.13
C LYS A 52 -12.19 7.07 0.93
N GLU A 53 -11.53 8.21 1.13
CA GLU A 53 -12.15 9.53 0.89
C GLU A 53 -12.64 9.71 -0.55
N ASN A 54 -11.90 9.20 -1.54
CA ASN A 54 -12.32 9.24 -2.94
C ASN A 54 -13.52 8.32 -3.21
N ASN A 55 -13.55 7.13 -2.61
CA ASN A 55 -14.67 6.20 -2.73
C ASN A 55 -15.94 6.75 -2.03
N ASP A 56 -15.79 7.30 -0.83
CA ASP A 56 -16.88 7.98 -0.12
C ASP A 56 -17.39 9.20 -0.91
N LYS A 57 -16.49 9.96 -1.57
CA LYS A 57 -16.88 11.05 -2.48
C LYS A 57 -17.56 10.57 -3.75
N GLN A 58 -17.14 9.44 -4.34
CA GLN A 58 -17.82 8.82 -5.49
C GLN A 58 -19.21 8.30 -5.12
N LYS A 59 -19.41 7.76 -3.91
CA LYS A 59 -20.77 7.47 -3.42
C LYS A 59 -21.64 8.73 -3.31
N SER A 60 -21.04 9.87 -2.99
CA SER A 60 -21.75 11.16 -2.97
C SER A 60 -21.86 11.87 -4.32
N SER A 61 -21.24 11.36 -5.39
CA SER A 61 -21.32 11.98 -6.72
C SER A 61 -22.66 11.66 -7.39
N SER A 62 -23.70 12.33 -6.89
CA SER A 62 -25.04 12.45 -7.48
C SER A 62 -25.05 13.02 -8.90
N SER A 63 -23.88 13.44 -9.43
CA SER A 63 -23.73 13.89 -10.82
C SER A 63 -24.07 12.79 -11.82
N ASN A 64 -23.63 11.55 -11.57
CA ASN A 64 -23.92 10.43 -12.46
C ASN A 64 -25.38 9.96 -12.34
N GLU A 65 -26.00 10.12 -11.17
CA GLU A 65 -27.40 9.70 -10.96
C GLU A 65 -28.38 10.54 -11.77
N LYS A 66 -28.09 11.83 -11.96
CA LYS A 66 -28.93 12.71 -12.77
C LYS A 66 -28.82 12.35 -14.26
N GLU A 67 -27.60 12.15 -14.75
CA GLU A 67 -27.38 11.71 -16.13
C GLU A 67 -28.01 10.33 -16.39
N ASP A 68 -27.86 9.40 -15.46
CA ASP A 68 -28.48 8.08 -15.55
C ASP A 68 -30.02 8.14 -15.54
N LYS A 69 -30.61 9.03 -14.73
CA LYS A 69 -32.07 9.29 -14.74
C LYS A 69 -32.55 9.86 -16.07
N GLU A 70 -31.83 10.83 -16.62
CA GLU A 70 -32.16 11.44 -17.91
C GLU A 70 -32.07 10.43 -19.06
N ASP A 71 -31.06 9.56 -19.06
CA ASP A 71 -30.91 8.52 -20.08
C ASP A 71 -31.98 7.44 -19.98
N LEU A 72 -32.37 7.04 -18.77
CA LEU A 72 -33.51 6.16 -18.53
C LEU A 72 -34.82 6.77 -19.04
N GLN A 73 -35.08 8.05 -18.75
CA GLN A 73 -36.25 8.75 -19.25
C GLN A 73 -36.27 8.81 -20.78
N LYS A 74 -35.12 9.07 -21.44
CA LYS A 74 -35.01 9.04 -22.91
C LYS A 74 -35.35 7.65 -23.47
N ILE A 75 -34.87 6.57 -22.82
CA ILE A 75 -35.18 5.20 -23.23
C ILE A 75 -36.69 4.95 -23.15
N LEU A 76 -37.30 5.20 -21.99
CA LEU A 76 -38.73 4.93 -21.75
C LEU A 76 -39.62 5.77 -22.68
N SER A 77 -39.22 7.01 -22.95
CA SER A 77 -39.91 7.91 -23.87
C SER A 77 -39.87 7.41 -25.32
N ARG A 78 -38.76 6.80 -25.77
CA ARG A 78 -38.66 6.20 -27.13
C ARG A 78 -39.68 5.08 -27.33
N TYR A 79 -39.96 4.30 -26.28
CA TYR A 79 -40.90 3.19 -26.32
C TYR A 79 -42.34 3.59 -25.98
N LYS A 80 -42.61 4.88 -25.70
CA LYS A 80 -43.92 5.40 -25.28
C LYS A 80 -44.52 4.64 -24.09
N ILE A 81 -43.66 4.23 -23.15
CA ILE A 81 -44.08 3.53 -21.93
C ILE A 81 -44.47 4.59 -20.91
N ASN A 82 -45.64 4.44 -20.28
CA ASN A 82 -45.98 5.24 -19.11
C ASN A 82 -45.11 4.78 -17.95
N TYR A 83 -44.19 5.63 -17.52
CA TYR A 83 -43.30 5.34 -16.41
C TYR A 83 -43.68 6.15 -15.17
N THR A 84 -43.49 5.56 -14.02
CA THR A 84 -43.59 6.21 -12.71
C THR A 84 -42.19 6.47 -12.18
N ASP A 85 -42.01 7.50 -11.35
CA ASP A 85 -40.72 7.82 -10.75
C ASP A 85 -40.17 6.66 -9.91
N ALA A 86 -41.06 5.89 -9.27
CA ALA A 86 -40.72 4.67 -8.54
C ALA A 86 -40.06 3.61 -9.43
N LEU A 87 -40.54 3.43 -10.67
CA LEU A 87 -39.95 2.48 -11.62
C LEU A 87 -38.53 2.90 -12.03
N ILE A 88 -38.30 4.21 -12.21
CA ILE A 88 -36.97 4.73 -12.54
C ILE A 88 -35.99 4.44 -11.41
N ASP A 89 -36.40 4.67 -10.17
CA ASP A 89 -35.55 4.43 -8.99
C ASP A 89 -35.29 2.93 -8.78
N GLU A 90 -36.27 2.05 -9.00
CA GLU A 90 -36.06 0.59 -8.97
C GLU A 90 -35.08 0.11 -10.04
N VAL A 91 -35.19 0.61 -11.27
CA VAL A 91 -34.27 0.26 -12.37
C VAL A 91 -32.87 0.80 -12.11
N LEU A 92 -32.73 1.99 -11.53
CA LEU A 92 -31.46 2.53 -11.07
C LEU A 92 -30.84 1.69 -9.97
N ASN A 93 -31.64 1.22 -9.02
CA ASN A 93 -31.16 0.36 -7.95
C ASN A 93 -30.69 -0.99 -8.50
N TRP A 94 -31.43 -1.57 -9.46
CA TRP A 94 -31.00 -2.77 -10.18
C TRP A 94 -29.67 -2.59 -10.92
N LYS A 95 -29.47 -1.45 -11.60
CA LYS A 95 -28.20 -1.13 -12.27
C LYS A 95 -27.02 -1.06 -11.29
N LYS A 96 -27.26 -0.55 -10.08
CA LYS A 96 -26.23 -0.41 -9.04
C LYS A 96 -25.82 -1.75 -8.40
N GLY A 97 -26.68 -2.76 -8.47
CA GLY A 97 -26.34 -4.12 -8.04
C GLY A 97 -26.12 -4.26 -6.52
N ASP A 98 -26.87 -3.52 -5.72
CA ASP A 98 -27.08 -3.85 -4.29
C ASP A 98 -28.11 -4.98 -4.15
#